data_AF-A0A962J467-F1
#
_entry.id   AF-A0A962J467-F1
#
_cell.length_a   1.000
_cell.length_b   1.000
_cell.length_c   1.000
_cell.angle_alpha   90.00
_cell.angle_beta   90.00
_cell.angle_gamma   90.00
#
_symmetry.space_group_name_H-M   'P 1'
#
loop_
_entity.id
_entity.type
_entity.pdbx_description
1 polymer ?
#
loop_
_entity_poly.entity_id
_entity_poly.type
_entity_poly.pdbx_seq_one_letter_code
_entity_poly.pdbx_strand_id
1 'polypeptide(L)'
;LYYISRGHKTPLESFKNIFRYPTLYAILVGLTLSYFHFELPHYGERFFELFKGAYTVLGMMIIGLGLSQLDRFRVDVPFTLSAFAVRFLIWPLLAIILIMFDKNIFSLLGDLYYKPLLLFSVMPLAANNIAFAAQFDMRPGKAAIAVLLSTLFALIYVPLAIWIFDL
;
A
#
# COMPACT_ATOMS: atom_id res chain seq x y z
N LEU A 1 -8.33 -3.69 -6.49
CA LEU A 1 -9.04 -3.34 -7.74
C LEU A 1 -10.21 -4.28 -8.03
N TYR A 2 -9.98 -5.59 -8.20
CA TYR A 2 -11.07 -6.55 -8.46
C TYR A 2 -12.20 -6.50 -7.41
N TYR A 3 -11.87 -6.67 -6.12
CA TYR A 3 -12.85 -6.68 -5.03
C TYR A 3 -13.62 -5.36 -4.91
N ILE A 4 -12.96 -4.23 -5.16
CA ILE A 4 -13.57 -2.91 -5.13
C ILE A 4 -14.52 -2.73 -6.32
N SER A 5 -14.13 -3.20 -7.52
CA SER A 5 -14.98 -3.15 -8.72
C SER A 5 -16.18 -4.11 -8.65
N ARG A 6 -16.04 -5.24 -7.94
CA ARG A 6 -17.09 -6.27 -7.80
C ARG A 6 -18.31 -5.77 -7.03
N GLY A 7 -18.16 -4.75 -6.18
CA GLY A 7 -19.29 -4.17 -5.44
C GLY A 7 -20.41 -3.62 -6.33
N HIS A 8 -20.09 -3.25 -7.58
CA HIS A 8 -21.03 -2.60 -8.51
C HIS A 8 -21.09 -3.26 -9.89
N LYS A 9 -20.26 -4.27 -10.18
CA LYS A 9 -20.12 -4.86 -11.52
C LYS A 9 -20.07 -6.39 -11.46
N THR A 10 -20.42 -7.03 -12.56
CA THR A 10 -20.31 -8.49 -12.69
C THR A 10 -18.85 -8.97 -12.54
N PRO A 11 -18.60 -10.25 -12.19
CA PRO A 11 -17.24 -10.78 -12.06
C PRO A 11 -16.38 -10.60 -13.32
N LEU A 12 -16.98 -10.81 -14.50
CA LEU A 12 -16.30 -10.68 -15.78
C LEU A 12 -15.96 -9.21 -16.10
N GLU A 13 -16.88 -8.29 -15.82
CA GLU A 13 -16.63 -6.85 -15.98
C GLU A 13 -15.60 -6.34 -14.98
N SER A 14 -15.64 -6.81 -13.74
CA SER A 14 -14.67 -6.46 -12.70
C SER A 14 -13.25 -6.89 -13.06
N PHE A 15 -13.10 -8.05 -13.70
CA PHE A 15 -11.82 -8.53 -14.22
C PHE A 15 -11.33 -7.68 -15.40
N LYS A 16 -12.18 -7.44 -16.41
CA LYS A 16 -11.85 -6.56 -17.54
C LYS A 16 -11.46 -5.15 -17.10
N ASN A 17 -12.07 -4.65 -16.02
CA ASN A 17 -11.80 -3.31 -15.50
C ASN A 17 -10.37 -3.17 -14.93
N ILE A 18 -9.72 -4.26 -14.50
CA ILE A 18 -8.33 -4.23 -14.00
C ILE A 18 -7.39 -3.74 -15.10
N PHE A 19 -7.58 -4.20 -16.33
CA PHE A 19 -6.78 -3.80 -17.50
C PHE A 19 -6.99 -2.34 -17.91
N ARG A 20 -7.97 -1.62 -17.35
CA ARG A 20 -8.13 -0.19 -17.62
C ARG A 20 -7.24 0.70 -16.75
N TYR A 21 -6.59 0.14 -15.73
CA TYR A 21 -5.79 0.95 -14.80
C TYR A 21 -4.37 1.19 -15.35
N PRO A 22 -3.96 2.47 -15.54
CA PRO A 22 -2.65 2.82 -16.09
C PRO A 22 -1.49 2.30 -15.24
N THR A 23 -1.70 2.14 -13.93
CA THR A 23 -0.69 1.62 -13.01
C THR A 23 -0.15 0.25 -13.41
N LEU A 24 -1.00 -0.63 -13.96
CA LEU A 24 -0.57 -1.96 -14.41
C LEU A 24 0.43 -1.83 -15.57
N TYR A 25 0.12 -0.98 -16.54
CA TYR A 25 1.00 -0.71 -17.68
C TYR A 25 2.29 -0.01 -17.25
N ALA A 26 2.23 0.93 -16.30
CA ALA A 26 3.40 1.60 -15.76
C ALA A 26 4.36 0.60 -15.08
N ILE A 27 3.84 -0.39 -14.34
CA ILE A 27 4.65 -1.46 -13.74
C ILE A 27 5.32 -2.30 -14.82
N LEU A 28 4.60 -2.71 -15.87
CA LEU A 28 5.17 -3.49 -16.97
C LEU A 28 6.27 -2.72 -17.70
N VAL A 29 6.06 -1.44 -17.97
CA VAL A 29 7.08 -0.57 -18.58
C VAL A 29 8.28 -0.42 -17.65
N GLY A 30 8.06 -0.18 -16.34
CA GLY A 30 9.15 -0.08 -15.38
C GLY A 30 9.98 -1.35 -15.25
N LEU A 31 9.33 -2.52 -15.24
CA LEU A 31 10.00 -3.82 -15.19
C LEU A 31 10.78 -4.12 -16.46
N THR A 32 10.22 -3.79 -17.63
CA THR A 32 10.92 -3.99 -18.91
C THR A 32 12.15 -3.08 -19.02
N LEU A 33 12.03 -1.80 -18.69
CA LEU A 33 13.17 -0.87 -18.64
C LEU A 33 14.25 -1.32 -17.65
N SER A 34 13.84 -1.79 -16.46
CA SER A 34 14.75 -2.34 -15.45
C SER A 34 15.48 -3.59 -15.95
N TYR A 35 14.78 -4.49 -16.65
CA TYR A 35 15.37 -5.71 -17.22
C TYR A 35 16.44 -5.40 -18.29
N PHE A 36 16.24 -4.35 -19.08
CA PHE A 36 17.23 -3.88 -20.06
C PHE A 36 18.32 -3.00 -19.47
N HIS A 37 18.37 -2.85 -18.13
CA HIS A 37 19.30 -1.95 -17.43
C HIS A 37 19.28 -0.53 -18.00
N PHE A 38 18.10 -0.05 -18.39
CA PHE A 38 17.94 1.30 -18.93
C PHE A 38 18.17 2.32 -17.82
N GLU A 39 19.28 3.05 -17.89
CA GLU A 39 19.58 4.14 -16.98
C GLU A 39 18.78 5.39 -17.34
N LEU A 40 18.24 6.03 -16.33
CA LEU A 40 17.55 7.30 -16.50
C LEU A 40 18.59 8.38 -16.81
N PRO A 41 18.37 9.24 -17.82
CA PRO A 41 19.23 10.39 -18.03
C PRO A 41 19.24 11.26 -16.78
N HIS A 42 20.36 11.94 -16.49
CA HIS A 42 20.60 12.67 -15.23
C HIS A 42 19.48 13.65 -14.84
N TYR A 43 18.81 14.28 -15.81
CA TYR A 43 17.64 15.15 -15.56
C TYR A 43 16.37 14.38 -15.14
N GLY A 44 16.23 13.14 -15.59
CA GLY A 44 15.14 12.23 -15.24
C GLY A 44 15.21 11.79 -13.78
N GLU A 45 16.39 11.46 -13.26
CA GLU A 45 16.56 11.03 -11.87
C GLU A 45 16.06 12.09 -10.88
N ARG A 46 16.56 13.33 -11.01
CA ARG A 46 16.13 14.44 -10.17
C ARG A 46 14.64 14.74 -10.30
N PHE A 47 14.09 14.62 -11.51
CA PHE A 47 12.65 14.77 -11.74
C PHE A 47 11.86 13.72 -10.95
N PHE A 48 12.26 12.44 -11.01
CA PHE A 48 11.57 11.37 -10.29
C PHE A 48 11.72 11.49 -8.77
N GLU A 49 12.85 11.98 -8.25
CA GLU A 49 13.00 12.27 -6.83
C GLU A 49 12.03 13.35 -6.34
N LEU A 50 11.97 14.49 -7.06
CA LEU A 50 11.02 15.57 -6.76
C LEU A 50 9.57 15.08 -6.89
N PHE A 51 9.28 14.26 -7.91
CA PHE A 51 7.96 13.69 -8.12
C PHE A 51 7.56 12.73 -6.98
N LYS A 52 8.46 11.87 -6.49
CA LYS A 52 8.22 11.01 -5.32
C LYS A 52 7.88 11.83 -4.08
N GLY A 53 8.60 12.92 -3.84
CA GLY A 53 8.32 13.86 -2.75
C GLY A 53 6.94 14.48 -2.89
N ALA A 54 6.64 15.06 -4.06
CA ALA A 54 5.34 15.68 -4.34
C ALA A 54 4.17 14.68 -4.22
N TYR A 55 4.32 13.48 -4.77
CA TYR A 55 3.33 12.40 -4.68
C TYR A 55 3.04 12.01 -3.22
N THR A 56 4.07 11.94 -2.39
CA THR A 56 3.93 11.63 -0.97
C THR A 56 3.14 12.73 -0.23
N VAL A 57 3.43 14.00 -0.51
CA VAL A 57 2.69 15.14 0.04
C VAL A 57 1.23 15.13 -0.42
N LEU A 58 0.96 14.88 -1.71
CA LEU A 58 -0.40 14.74 -2.23
C LEU A 58 -1.17 13.59 -1.56
N GLY A 59 -0.50 12.46 -1.32
CA GLY A 59 -1.07 11.35 -0.56
C GLY A 59 -1.51 11.77 0.85
N MET A 60 -0.69 12.55 1.55
CA MET A 60 -1.05 13.10 2.86
C MET A 60 -2.18 14.13 2.77
N MET A 61 -2.24 14.96 1.73
CA MET A 61 -3.36 15.87 1.50
C MET A 61 -4.68 15.12 1.28
N ILE A 62 -4.66 13.98 0.56
CA ILE A 62 -5.85 13.13 0.38
C ILE A 62 -6.38 12.64 1.73
N ILE A 63 -5.50 12.32 2.69
CA ILE A 63 -5.92 11.98 4.06
C ILE A 63 -6.66 13.17 4.68
N GLY A 64 -6.08 14.37 4.61
CA GLY A 64 -6.71 15.60 5.11
C GLY A 64 -8.06 15.90 4.47
N LEU A 65 -8.17 15.79 3.15
CA LEU A 65 -9.42 15.97 2.40
C LEU A 65 -10.47 14.92 2.76
N GLY A 66 -10.05 13.66 2.95
CA GLY A 66 -10.96 12.61 3.40
C GLY A 66 -11.51 12.88 4.81
N LEU A 67 -10.70 13.46 5.68
CA LEU A 67 -11.11 13.85 7.03
C LEU A 67 -11.99 15.11 7.03
N SER A 68 -11.75 16.08 6.13
CA SER A 68 -12.52 17.33 6.08
C SER A 68 -13.97 17.14 5.64
N GLN A 69 -14.30 16.02 5.00
CA GLN A 69 -15.66 15.67 4.63
C GLN A 69 -16.48 15.09 5.80
N LEU A 70 -15.90 14.95 6.99
CA LEU A 70 -16.57 14.41 8.17
C LEU A 70 -17.18 15.53 9.02
N ASP A 71 -18.48 15.42 9.31
CA ASP A 71 -19.14 16.34 10.26
C ASP A 71 -18.61 16.19 11.69
N ARG A 72 -18.20 14.96 12.06
CA ARG A 72 -17.61 14.63 13.36
C ARG A 72 -16.57 13.53 13.21
N PHE A 73 -15.46 13.67 13.91
CA PHE A 73 -14.48 12.61 14.05
C PHE A 73 -15.06 11.48 14.91
N ARG A 74 -15.46 10.38 14.26
CA ARG A 74 -15.98 9.18 14.93
C ARG A 74 -15.22 7.96 14.44
N VAL A 75 -14.47 7.36 15.36
CA VAL A 75 -13.75 6.12 15.10
C VAL A 75 -14.75 4.97 15.09
N ASP A 76 -14.84 4.29 13.96
CA ASP A 76 -15.53 3.01 13.87
C ASP A 76 -14.60 1.93 14.43
N VAL A 77 -14.73 1.67 15.73
CA VAL A 77 -13.86 0.75 16.48
C VAL A 77 -13.77 -0.64 15.85
N PRO A 78 -14.88 -1.35 15.52
CA PRO A 78 -14.77 -2.68 14.96
C PRO A 78 -14.06 -2.66 13.60
N PHE A 79 -14.39 -1.70 12.72
CA PHE A 79 -13.72 -1.57 11.43
C PHE A 79 -12.21 -1.28 11.58
N THR A 80 -11.87 -0.31 12.44
CA THR A 80 -10.49 0.14 12.64
C THR A 80 -9.64 -0.98 13.24
N LEU A 81 -10.17 -1.68 14.26
CA LEU A 81 -9.47 -2.77 14.90
C LEU A 81 -9.26 -3.95 13.94
N SER A 82 -10.27 -4.30 13.13
CA SER A 82 -10.11 -5.32 12.09
C SER A 82 -9.06 -4.92 11.05
N ALA A 83 -9.09 -3.68 10.57
CA ALA A 83 -8.09 -3.19 9.62
C ALA A 83 -6.68 -3.22 10.21
N PHE A 84 -6.52 -2.86 11.49
CA PHE A 84 -5.25 -2.92 12.20
C PHE A 84 -4.76 -4.35 12.40
N ALA A 85 -5.63 -5.25 12.86
CA ALA A 85 -5.27 -6.66 13.05
C ALA A 85 -4.81 -7.28 11.72
N VAL A 86 -5.54 -7.02 10.63
CA VAL A 86 -5.14 -7.50 9.31
C VAL A 86 -3.79 -6.90 8.90
N ARG A 87 -3.60 -5.59 9.08
CA ARG A 87 -2.42 -4.90 8.54
C ARG A 87 -1.15 -5.07 9.37
N PHE A 88 -1.24 -5.08 10.69
CA PHE A 88 -0.09 -5.07 11.60
C PHE A 88 0.16 -6.42 12.29
N LEU A 89 -0.75 -7.38 12.15
CA LEU A 89 -0.56 -8.72 12.71
C LEU A 89 -0.60 -9.78 11.61
N ILE A 90 -1.73 -9.91 10.90
CA ILE A 90 -1.91 -10.98 9.91
C ILE A 90 -0.95 -10.79 8.73
N TRP A 91 -0.80 -9.57 8.22
CA TRP A 91 0.02 -9.31 7.03
C TRP A 91 1.53 -9.54 7.26
N PRO A 92 2.15 -9.04 8.36
CA PRO A 92 3.52 -9.41 8.71
C PRO A 92 3.69 -10.89 8.99
N LEU A 93 2.73 -11.54 9.67
CA LEU A 93 2.78 -12.98 9.92
C LEU A 93 2.79 -13.77 8.61
N LEU A 94 1.94 -13.40 7.65
CA LEU A 94 1.95 -14.00 6.32
C LEU A 94 3.27 -13.78 5.60
N ALA A 95 3.87 -12.59 5.70
CA ALA A 95 5.18 -12.32 5.11
C ALA A 95 6.28 -13.21 5.73
N ILE A 96 6.30 -13.37 7.05
CA ILE A 96 7.24 -14.26 7.76
C ILE A 96 7.05 -15.70 7.30
N ILE A 97 5.80 -16.19 7.27
CA ILE A 97 5.48 -17.53 6.80
C ILE A 97 5.98 -17.73 5.37
N LEU A 98 5.70 -16.79 4.46
CA LEU A 98 6.17 -16.86 3.07
C LEU A 98 7.70 -16.88 2.97
N ILE A 99 8.41 -16.06 3.75
CA ILE A 99 9.87 -16.06 3.80
C ILE A 99 10.40 -17.39 4.32
N MET A 100 9.78 -17.96 5.36
CA MET A 100 10.18 -19.26 5.90
C MET A 100 9.95 -20.39 4.89
N PHE A 101 8.82 -20.37 4.18
CA PHE A 101 8.55 -21.34 3.13
C PHE A 101 9.53 -21.21 1.96
N ASP A 102 9.82 -19.99 1.53
CA ASP A 102 10.75 -19.76 0.44
C ASP A 102 12.17 -20.22 0.82
N LYS A 103 12.66 -19.86 2.01
CA LYS A 103 13.99 -20.28 2.50
C LYS A 103 14.18 -21.79 2.55
N ASN A 104 13.13 -22.55 2.87
CA ASN A 104 13.25 -24.00 3.11
C ASN A 104 12.88 -24.87 1.90
N ILE A 105 12.01 -24.38 1.00
CA ILE A 105 11.44 -25.21 -0.06
C ILE A 105 11.83 -24.69 -1.45
N PHE A 106 11.57 -23.41 -1.71
CA PHE A 106 11.56 -22.89 -3.08
C PHE A 106 12.86 -22.18 -3.46
N SER A 107 13.49 -21.48 -2.51
CA SER A 107 14.68 -20.65 -2.70
C SER A 107 14.57 -19.68 -3.90
N LEU A 108 13.41 -19.04 -4.08
CA LEU A 108 13.12 -18.21 -5.25
C LEU A 108 13.48 -16.73 -5.06
N LEU A 109 13.22 -16.16 -3.88
CA LEU A 109 13.45 -14.73 -3.65
C LEU A 109 14.92 -14.42 -3.40
N GLY A 110 15.62 -15.26 -2.64
CA GLY A 110 17.01 -15.01 -2.23
C GLY A 110 17.15 -13.98 -1.11
N ASP A 111 18.31 -13.99 -0.43
CA ASP A 111 18.50 -13.26 0.84
C ASP A 111 18.33 -11.74 0.74
N LEU A 112 18.64 -11.18 -0.44
CA LEU A 112 18.56 -9.75 -0.69
C LEU A 112 17.12 -9.20 -0.64
N TYR A 113 16.10 -10.05 -0.85
CA TYR A 113 14.71 -9.62 -0.99
C TYR A 113 13.85 -9.92 0.25
N TYR A 114 14.31 -10.74 1.19
CA TYR A 114 13.54 -11.06 2.41
C TYR A 114 13.35 -9.85 3.32
N LYS A 115 14.40 -9.06 3.56
CA LYS A 115 14.32 -7.86 4.41
C LYS A 115 13.38 -6.79 3.82
N PRO A 116 13.51 -6.40 2.53
CA PRO A 116 12.54 -5.49 1.91
C PRO A 116 11.09 -6.00 1.98
N LEU A 117 10.86 -7.30 1.73
CA LEU A 117 9.52 -7.88 1.79
C LEU A 117 8.90 -7.75 3.19
N LEU A 118 9.69 -8.05 4.23
CA LEU A 118 9.25 -7.91 5.62
C LEU A 118 9.03 -6.43 6.00
N LEU A 119 9.90 -5.51 5.54
CA LEU A 119 9.72 -4.07 5.73
C LEU A 119 8.41 -3.57 5.10
N PHE A 120 8.07 -4.00 3.89
CA PHE A 120 6.80 -3.64 3.26
C PHE A 120 5.58 -4.19 4.01
N SER A 121 5.74 -5.30 4.73
CA SER A 121 4.65 -5.91 5.49
C SER A 121 4.28 -5.10 6.74
N VAL A 122 5.24 -4.40 7.35
CA VAL A 122 5.05 -3.62 8.59
C VAL A 122 4.60 -2.17 8.35
N MET A 123 4.54 -1.74 7.09
CA MET A 123 4.09 -0.41 6.70
C MET A 123 2.61 -0.16 7.04
N PRO A 124 2.19 1.09 7.35
CA PRO A 124 0.79 1.42 7.66
C PRO A 124 -0.17 1.23 6.48
N LEU A 125 -1.45 1.53 6.70
CA LEU A 125 -2.45 1.52 5.63
C LEU A 125 -2.13 2.59 4.58
N ALA A 126 -2.37 2.27 3.30
CA ALA A 126 -2.04 3.16 2.20
C ALA A 126 -3.09 4.26 1.99
N ALA A 127 -2.64 5.50 1.75
CA ALA A 127 -3.50 6.66 1.55
C ALA A 127 -4.38 6.58 0.28
N ASN A 128 -3.92 5.83 -0.74
CA ASN A 128 -4.69 5.60 -1.96
C ASN A 128 -6.01 4.87 -1.71
N ASN A 129 -6.15 4.14 -0.59
CA ASN A 129 -7.42 3.52 -0.19
C ASN A 129 -8.53 4.56 0.01
N ILE A 130 -8.18 5.80 0.39
CA ILE A 130 -9.14 6.90 0.53
C ILE A 130 -9.61 7.37 -0.84
N ALA A 131 -8.70 7.48 -1.80
CA ALA A 131 -9.04 7.85 -3.18
C ALA A 131 -9.95 6.79 -3.83
N PHE A 132 -9.64 5.50 -3.62
CA PHE A 132 -10.52 4.42 -4.05
C PHE A 132 -11.86 4.45 -3.32
N ALA A 133 -11.87 4.69 -2.02
CA ALA A 133 -13.10 4.82 -1.26
C ALA A 133 -13.99 5.96 -1.79
N ALA A 134 -13.41 7.09 -2.17
CA ALA A 134 -14.15 8.19 -2.80
C ALA A 134 -14.64 7.82 -4.21
N GLN A 135 -13.78 7.21 -5.04
CA GLN A 135 -14.12 6.82 -6.41
C GLN A 135 -15.25 5.79 -6.48
N PHE A 136 -15.34 4.90 -5.50
CA PHE A 136 -16.31 3.81 -5.45
C PHE A 136 -17.41 4.03 -4.39
N ASP A 137 -17.62 5.28 -3.95
CA ASP A 137 -18.67 5.68 -2.99
C ASP A 137 -18.69 4.83 -1.68
N MET A 138 -17.49 4.46 -1.22
CA MET A 138 -17.25 3.57 -0.07
C MET A 138 -16.72 4.34 1.14
N ARG A 139 -17.55 5.21 1.73
CA ARG A 139 -17.29 5.94 3.01
C ARG A 139 -15.82 6.43 3.17
N PRO A 140 -15.35 7.36 2.31
CA PRO A 140 -13.95 7.83 2.29
C PRO A 140 -13.46 8.36 3.63
N GLY A 141 -14.31 9.04 4.41
CA GLY A 141 -13.94 9.55 5.73
C GLY A 141 -13.60 8.45 6.75
N LYS A 142 -14.28 7.29 6.70
CA LYS A 142 -13.91 6.14 7.57
C LYS A 142 -12.54 5.57 7.19
N ALA A 143 -12.26 5.46 5.88
CA ALA A 143 -10.96 5.04 5.39
C ALA A 143 -9.86 6.04 5.81
N ALA A 144 -10.15 7.34 5.75
CA ALA A 144 -9.22 8.39 6.17
C ALA A 144 -8.87 8.33 7.66
N ILE A 145 -9.87 8.12 8.55
CA ILE A 145 -9.62 7.91 9.98
C ILE A 145 -8.73 6.68 10.20
N ALA A 146 -9.05 5.54 9.57
CA ALA A 146 -8.27 4.31 9.74
C ALA A 146 -6.82 4.48 9.26
N VAL A 147 -6.62 5.13 8.11
CA VAL A 147 -5.28 5.45 7.59
C VAL A 147 -4.54 6.37 8.57
N LEU A 148 -5.16 7.46 9.02
CA LEU A 148 -4.56 8.39 9.98
C LEU A 148 -4.11 7.66 11.26
N LEU A 149 -5.00 6.89 11.87
CA LEU A 149 -4.67 6.15 13.09
C LEU A 149 -3.54 5.15 12.83
N SER A 150 -3.56 4.46 11.69
CA SER A 150 -2.49 3.50 11.35
C SER A 150 -1.14 4.19 11.13
N THR A 151 -1.14 5.39 10.55
CA THR A 151 0.08 6.19 10.39
C THR A 151 0.62 6.68 11.72
N LEU A 152 -0.25 7.11 12.65
CA LEU A 152 0.16 7.49 14.01
C LEU A 152 0.71 6.29 14.79
N PHE A 153 0.06 5.12 14.69
CA PHE A 153 0.54 3.89 15.31
C PHE A 153 1.89 3.44 14.72
N ALA A 154 2.08 3.61 13.41
CA ALA A 154 3.31 3.26 12.73
C ALA A 154 4.55 4.04 13.21
N LEU A 155 4.40 5.24 13.79
CA LEU A 155 5.52 5.97 14.40
C LEU A 155 6.26 5.16 15.46
N ILE A 156 5.54 4.29 16.18
CA ILE A 156 6.12 3.43 17.22
C ILE A 156 6.32 2.02 16.67
N TYR A 157 5.32 1.50 15.96
CA TYR A 157 5.32 0.12 15.49
C TYR A 157 6.42 -0.16 14.45
N VAL A 158 6.66 0.73 13.48
CA VAL A 158 7.66 0.48 12.42
C VAL A 158 9.09 0.46 12.99
N PRO A 159 9.54 1.44 13.81
CA PRO A 159 10.84 1.35 14.45
C PRO A 159 11.00 0.12 15.34
N LEU A 160 9.94 -0.25 16.09
CA LEU A 160 9.95 -1.45 16.91
C LEU A 160 10.13 -2.71 16.06
N ALA A 161 9.40 -2.82 14.95
CA ALA A 161 9.51 -3.94 14.03
C ALA A 161 10.91 -4.01 13.39
N ILE A 162 11.48 -2.86 13.02
CA ILE A 162 12.86 -2.79 12.50
C ILE A 162 13.85 -3.33 13.54
N TRP A 163 13.71 -2.91 14.80
CA TRP A 163 14.56 -3.39 15.89
C TRP A 163 14.38 -4.88 16.18
N ILE A 164 13.15 -5.39 16.21
CA ILE A 164 12.85 -6.81 16.48
C ILE A 164 13.37 -7.73 15.36
N PHE A 165 13.18 -7.32 14.11
CA PHE A 165 13.49 -8.15 12.94
C PHE A 165 14.88 -7.91 12.35
N ASP A 166 15.67 -7.02 12.96
CA ASP A 166 17.01 -6.62 12.48
C ASP A 166 16.99 -6.24 10.99
N LEU A 167 16.01 -5.39 10.63
CA LEU A 167 15.77 -4.94 9.25
C LEU A 167 16.84 -3.96 8.76
#